data_AF-A0A4R3ZIP4-F1
#
_entry.id   AF-A0A4R3ZIP4-F1
#
_cell.length_a   1.000
_cell.length_b   1.000
_cell.length_c   1.000
_cell.angle_alpha   90.00
_cell.angle_beta   90.00
_cell.angle_gamma   90.00
#
_symmetry.space_group_name_H-M   'P 1'
#
loop_
_entity.id
_entity.type
_entity.pdbx_description
1 polymer ?
#
loop_
_entity_poly.entity_id
_entity_poly.type
_entity_poly.pdbx_seq_one_letter_code
_entity_poly.pdbx_strand_id
1 'polypeptide(L)' 'MTVYLRSTITGKILTQEEWQHSVNEWEDEGGTPSPADEFIEVVKDRDGNWVEKNNPKPG' A
#
# COMPACT_ATOMS: atom_id res chain seq x y z
N MET A 1 8.15 3.68 13.55
CA MET A 1 7.82 2.29 13.16
C MET A 1 7.46 2.35 11.69
N THR A 2 8.21 1.71 10.81
CA THR A 2 8.01 1.85 9.36
C THR A 2 6.87 0.95 8.90
N VAL A 3 5.85 1.54 8.28
CA VAL A 3 4.71 0.84 7.69
C VAL A 3 4.95 0.68 6.20
N TYR A 4 4.72 -0.53 5.68
CA TYR A 4 4.81 -0.83 4.26
C TYR A 4 3.42 -1.19 3.74
N LEU A 5 3.10 -0.66 2.57
CA LEU A 5 1.81 -0.72 1.93
C LEU A 5 1.99 -1.31 0.53
N ARG A 6 1.27 -2.38 0.22
CA ARG A 6 1.24 -2.99 -1.11
C ARG A 6 -0.02 -2.54 -1.84
N SER A 7 0.16 -1.90 -2.98
CA SER A 7 -0.91 -1.62 -3.94
C SER A 7 -1.54 -2.91 -4.44
N THR A 8 -2.86 -3.02 -4.37
CA THR A 8 -3.61 -4.18 -4.90
C THR A 8 -3.70 -4.18 -6.43
N ILE A 9 -3.53 -3.02 -7.05
CA ILE A 9 -3.61 -2.87 -8.51
C ILE A 9 -2.24 -3.12 -9.15
N THR A 10 -1.20 -2.47 -8.62
CA THR A 10 0.15 -2.50 -9.23
C THR A 10 1.09 -3.51 -8.57
N GLY A 11 0.75 -4.00 -7.37
CA GLY A 11 1.64 -4.84 -6.57
C GLY A 11 2.86 -4.10 -5.99
N LYS A 12 2.97 -2.79 -6.23
CA LYS A 12 4.08 -1.96 -5.75
C LYS A 12 4.02 -1.87 -4.23
N ILE A 13 5.17 -2.03 -3.58
CA ILE A 13 5.32 -1.85 -2.13
C ILE A 13 5.95 -0.49 -1.89
N LEU A 14 5.27 0.32 -1.09
CA LEU A 14 5.68 1.65 -0.71
C LEU A 14 5.73 1.75 0.81
N THR A 15 6.59 2.60 1.33
CA THR A 15 6.44 3.06 2.72
C THR A 15 5.22 3.99 2.84
N GLN A 16 4.70 4.15 4.05
CA GLN A 16 3.62 5.11 4.31
C GLN A 16 3.98 6.55 3.90
N GLU A 17 5.25 6.94 4.00
CA GLU A 17 5.74 8.25 3.56
C GLU A 17 5.68 8.35 2.02
N GLU A 18 6.22 7.37 1.31
CA GLU A 18 6.15 7.32 -0.16
C GLU A 18 4.71 7.25 -0.69
N TRP A 19 3.81 6.57 0.02
CA TRP A 19 2.39 6.56 -0.31
C TRP A 19 1.77 7.96 -0.17
N GLN A 20 2.00 8.64 0.95
CA GLN A 20 1.49 10.00 1.17
C GLN A 20 2.03 10.98 0.11
N HIS A 21 3.31 10.87 -0.23
CA HIS A 21 3.91 11.66 -1.30
C HIS A 21 3.25 11.36 -2.65
N SER A 22 3.04 10.08 -2.98
CA SER A 22 2.39 9.72 -4.24
C SER A 22 0.98 10.26 -4.30
N VAL A 23 0.14 10.10 -3.26
CA VAL A 23 -1.23 10.64 -3.23
C VAL A 23 -1.23 12.15 -3.47
N ASN A 24 -0.30 12.88 -2.85
CA ASN A 24 -0.19 14.33 -3.02
C ASN A 24 0.21 14.74 -4.45
N GLU A 25 0.95 13.91 -5.18
CA GLU A 25 1.25 14.13 -6.60
C GLU A 25 0.03 13.86 -7.50
N TRP A 26 -0.82 12.89 -7.16
CA TRP A 26 -2.05 12.60 -7.94
C TRP A 26 -3.12 13.70 -7.81
N GLU A 27 -3.18 14.41 -6.67
CA GLU A 27 -4.15 15.49 -6.46
C GLU A 27 -3.78 16.79 -7.21
N ASP A 28 -2.51 17.02 -7.52
CA ASP A 28 -2.03 18.23 -8.22
C ASP A 28 -2.30 18.18 -9.75
N GLU A 29 -2.27 16.98 -10.35
CA GLU A 29 -2.42 16.81 -11.81
C GLU A 29 -3.87 16.64 -12.30
N GLY A 30 -4.89 16.85 -11.45
CA GLY A 30 -6.29 16.85 -11.87
C GLY A 30 -6.75 15.54 -12.53
N GLY A 31 -6.09 14.42 -12.20
CA GLY A 31 -6.36 13.11 -12.77
C GLY A 31 -7.69 12.56 -12.27
N THR A 32 -8.56 12.17 -13.20
CA THR A 32 -9.83 11.48 -12.94
C THR A 32 -9.59 10.34 -11.93
N PRO A 33 -10.46 10.13 -10.91
CA PRO A 33 -10.22 9.10 -9.90
C PRO A 33 -10.21 7.73 -10.59
N SER A 34 -9.01 7.23 -10.87
CA SER A 34 -8.79 5.82 -11.15
C SER A 34 -9.32 5.04 -9.94
N PRO A 35 -9.78 3.78 -10.11
CA PRO A 35 -10.27 2.98 -8.99
C PRO A 35 -9.29 3.14 -7.84
N ALA A 36 -9.79 3.68 -6.71
CA ALA A 36 -8.95 4.06 -5.59
C ALA A 36 -8.04 2.89 -5.27
N ASP A 37 -6.74 3.06 -5.51
CA ASP A 37 -5.78 1.98 -5.33
C ASP A 37 -5.86 1.54 -3.87
N GLU A 38 -6.33 0.32 -3.63
CA GLU A 38 -6.45 -0.20 -2.28
C GLU A 38 -5.08 -0.67 -1.84
N PHE A 39 -4.58 -0.09 -0.74
CA PHE A 39 -3.27 -0.44 -0.18
C PHE A 39 -3.45 -1.35 1.02
N ILE A 40 -2.76 -2.49 1.01
CA ILE A 40 -2.77 -3.45 2.12
C ILE A 40 -1.46 -3.33 2.89
N GLU A 41 -1.54 -3.27 4.21
CA GLU A 41 -0.35 -3.30 5.05
C GLU A 41 0.38 -4.65 4.91
N VAL A 42 1.67 -4.61 4.60
CA VAL A 42 2.51 -5.79 4.46
C VAL A 42 3.72 -5.73 5.38
N VAL A 43 4.20 -6.89 5.80
CA VAL A 43 5.44 -7.08 6.55
C VAL A 43 6.29 -8.16 5.93
N LYS A 44 7.59 -8.14 6.20
CA LYS A 44 8.45 -9.27 5.85
C LYS A 44 8.28 -10.41 6.84
N ASP A 45 8.09 -11.61 6.32
CA ASP A 45 8.17 -12.84 7.09
C ASP A 45 9.65 -13.19 7.41
N ARG A 46 9.88 -14.28 8.16
CA ARG A 46 11.21 -14.79 8.51
C ARG A 46 12.06 -15.18 7.29
N ASP A 47 11.42 -15.64 6.22
CA ASP A 47 12.08 -15.93 4.94
C ASP A 47 12.28 -14.67 4.08
N GLY A 48 11.87 -13.49 4.56
CA GLY A 48 12.04 -12.21 3.89
C GLY A 48 10.97 -11.90 2.83
N ASN A 49 9.92 -12.71 2.74
CA ASN A 49 8.81 -12.52 1.80
C ASN A 49 7.81 -11.49 2.35
N TRP A 50 7.24 -10.68 1.46
CA TRP A 50 6.20 -9.72 1.83
C TRP A 50 4.85 -10.43 2.00
N VAL A 51 4.30 -10.35 3.21
CA VAL A 51 3.02 -10.95 3.61
C VAL A 51 2.11 -9.90 4.23
N GLU A 52 0.79 -10.08 4.12
CA GLU A 52 -0.19 -9.13 4.66
C GLU A 52 -0.17 -9.12 6.19
N LYS A 53 -0.07 -7.94 6.78
CA LYS A 53 -0.08 -7.72 8.22
C LYS A 53 -1.54 -7.77 8.71
N ASN A 54 -2.03 -9.00 8.86
CA ASN A 54 -3.36 -9.37 9.37
C ASN A 54 -4.52 -9.23 8.37
N ASN A 55 -4.99 -10.37 7.90
CA ASN A 55 -6.43 -10.59 7.77
C ASN A 55 -6.82 -11.58 8.88
N PRO A 56 -7.22 -11.13 10.08
CA PRO A 56 -7.89 -12.04 11.00
C PRO A 56 -9.23 -12.36 10.33
N LYS A 57 -9.33 -13.51 9.66
CA LYS A 57 -10.61 -14.01 9.14
C LYS A 57 -11.63 -13.87 10.28
N PRO A 58 -12.75 -13.15 10.10
CA PRO A 58 -13.86 -13.31 11.02
C PRO A 58 -14.30 -14.78 10.90
N GLY A 59 -14.07 -15.54 11.96
CA GLY A 59 -14.60 -16.90 12.11
C GLY A 59 -16.08 -16.87 12.46
#